data_AF-H5THY8-F1
#
_entry.id   AF-H5THY8-F1
#
_cell.length_a   1.000
_cell.length_b   1.000
_cell.length_c   1.000
_cell.angle_alpha   90.00
_cell.angle_beta   90.00
_cell.angle_gamma   90.00
#
_symmetry.space_group_name_H-M   'P 1'
#
loop_
_entity.id
_entity.type
_entity.pdbx_description
1 polymer ?
#
loop_
_entity_poly.entity_id
_entity_poly.type
_entity_poly.pdbx_seq_one_letter_code
_entity_poly.pdbx_strand_id
1 'polypeptide(L)'
;LLTLLLVQGYSDLADSVDDAADYAADEPLDSDTDRIGGDRIGGDRGGGDRGDGPEPAGDSRVPSRERLRRMALAMRAWAIADPARWALLYGSPVPGYAAPAERTVGPGTRVIARLLTEFDAAWRRGELREGAPATVDAGAQLTADFDAVRREFGSALPDSVMVGAITLWATMIGGISLEVFGQYGADTFARPDVLFAAQIDAVLSTLFVG
;
A
#
# COMPACT_ATOMS: atom_id res chain seq x y z
N LEU A 1 16.63 -5.97 22.84
CA LEU A 1 15.18 -6.23 22.90
C LEU A 1 14.40 -5.25 22.03
N LEU A 2 14.51 -3.93 22.25
CA LEU A 2 13.76 -2.91 21.50
C LEU A 2 13.91 -2.99 19.96
N THR A 3 15.12 -3.22 19.45
CA THR A 3 15.34 -3.42 18.00
C THR A 3 14.59 -4.64 17.45
N LEU A 4 14.47 -5.72 18.22
CA LEU A 4 13.71 -6.90 17.78
C LEU A 4 12.22 -6.58 17.71
N LEU A 5 11.70 -5.83 18.69
CA LEU A 5 10.31 -5.38 18.69
C LEU A 5 10.00 -4.44 17.51
N LEU A 6 10.94 -3.57 17.13
CA LEU A 6 10.81 -2.73 15.92
C LEU A 6 10.76 -3.58 14.65
N VAL A 7 11.71 -4.51 14.49
CA VAL A 7 11.75 -5.39 13.33
C VAL A 7 10.46 -6.20 13.22
N GLN A 8 10.02 -6.83 14.32
CA GLN A 8 8.76 -7.58 14.34
C GLN A 8 7.55 -6.66 14.10
N GLY A 9 7.55 -5.47 14.72
CA GLY A 9 6.60 -4.39 14.51
C GLY A 9 6.37 -4.11 13.03
N TYR A 10 7.44 -3.74 12.35
CA TYR A 10 7.40 -3.39 10.94
C TYR A 10 7.07 -4.58 10.04
N SER A 11 7.62 -5.77 10.31
CA SER A 11 7.33 -6.97 9.52
C SER A 11 5.85 -7.36 9.61
N ASP A 12 5.29 -7.48 10.82
CA ASP A 12 3.88 -7.87 10.99
C ASP A 12 2.92 -6.82 10.38
N LEU A 13 3.26 -5.53 10.52
CA LEU A 13 2.47 -4.48 9.90
C LEU A 13 2.50 -4.60 8.37
N ALA A 14 3.68 -4.82 7.80
CA ALA A 14 3.84 -4.97 6.36
C ALA A 14 3.10 -6.20 5.83
N ASP A 15 3.21 -7.34 6.51
CA ASP A 15 2.49 -8.57 6.16
C ASP A 15 0.97 -8.33 6.16
N SER A 16 0.43 -7.66 7.19
CA SER A 16 -0.99 -7.31 7.26
C SER A 16 -1.46 -6.38 6.13
N VAL A 17 -0.58 -5.48 5.67
CA VAL A 17 -0.87 -4.57 4.55
C VAL A 17 -0.83 -5.31 3.22
N ASP A 18 0.16 -6.18 3.03
CA ASP A 18 0.32 -6.99 1.83
C ASP A 18 -0.88 -7.92 1.64
N ASP A 19 -1.27 -8.67 2.68
CA ASP A 19 -2.42 -9.57 2.66
C ASP A 19 -3.72 -8.84 2.28
N ALA A 20 -3.94 -7.63 2.81
CA ALA A 20 -5.13 -6.85 2.53
C ALA A 20 -5.16 -6.30 1.10
N ALA A 21 -4.00 -5.91 0.56
CA ALA A 21 -3.88 -5.41 -0.80
C ALA A 21 -4.11 -6.53 -1.83
N ASP A 22 -3.59 -7.73 -1.56
CA ASP A 22 -3.65 -8.87 -2.47
C ASP A 22 -4.93 -9.71 -2.33
N TYR A 23 -5.79 -9.40 -1.35
CA TYR A 23 -7.07 -10.09 -1.16
C TYR A 23 -7.97 -10.01 -2.41
N ALA A 24 -7.99 -11.06 -3.22
CA ALA A 24 -8.97 -11.23 -4.28
C ALA A 24 -10.25 -11.77 -3.63
N ALA A 25 -11.27 -10.93 -3.49
CA ALA A 25 -12.59 -11.40 -3.09
C ALA A 25 -13.22 -12.16 -4.28
N ASP A 26 -12.89 -13.44 -4.44
CA ASP A 26 -13.56 -14.36 -5.37
C ASP A 26 -13.62 -15.76 -4.76
N GLU A 27 -14.65 -16.03 -3.96
CA GLU A 27 -15.29 -17.35 -3.99
C GLU A 27 -16.77 -17.12 -4.31
N PRO A 28 -17.24 -17.49 -5.52
CA PRO A 28 -18.65 -17.47 -5.84
C PRO A 28 -19.37 -18.46 -4.91
N LEU A 29 -20.48 -18.04 -4.30
CA LEU A 29 -21.46 -19.00 -3.78
C LEU A 29 -21.96 -19.81 -4.97
N ASP A 30 -21.44 -21.03 -5.12
CA ASP A 30 -21.84 -21.96 -6.17
C ASP A 30 -23.34 -22.18 -6.07
N SER A 31 -24.07 -21.59 -7.03
CA SER A 31 -25.47 -21.87 -7.29
C SER A 31 -25.52 -22.55 -8.65
N ASP A 32 -26.19 -23.69 -8.68
CA ASP A 32 -26.44 -24.58 -9.82
C ASP A 32 -25.32 -25.55 -10.23
N THR A 33 -25.15 -26.60 -9.41
CA THR A 33 -24.82 -27.93 -9.95
C THR A 33 -26.05 -28.51 -10.66
N ASP A 34 -26.29 -28.10 -11.90
CA ASP A 34 -27.11 -28.89 -12.83
C ASP A 34 -26.71 -28.66 -14.29
N ARG A 35 -25.80 -29.52 -14.80
CA ARG A 35 -25.86 -30.12 -16.16
C ARG A 35 -24.63 -30.98 -16.50
N ILE A 36 -24.83 -32.29 -16.35
CA ILE A 36 -24.76 -33.30 -17.43
C ILE A 36 -23.71 -33.08 -18.54
N GLY A 37 -22.65 -33.92 -18.50
CA GLY A 37 -22.30 -34.90 -19.55
C GLY A 37 -21.83 -34.40 -20.93
N GLY A 38 -20.60 -34.75 -21.31
CA GLY A 38 -20.15 -34.64 -22.70
C GLY A 38 -18.67 -34.94 -22.93
N ASP A 39 -18.37 -36.22 -23.10
CA ASP A 39 -17.10 -36.82 -23.51
C ASP A 39 -16.54 -36.27 -24.85
N ARG A 40 -15.20 -36.11 -24.98
CA ARG A 40 -14.39 -36.53 -26.15
C ARG A 40 -12.89 -36.16 -26.10
N ILE A 41 -12.14 -37.12 -26.64
CA ILE A 41 -10.68 -37.28 -26.79
C ILE A 41 -10.11 -36.54 -28.02
N GLY A 42 -8.86 -36.05 -27.93
CA GLY A 42 -7.88 -36.19 -29.02
C GLY A 42 -6.96 -34.99 -29.34
N GLY A 43 -5.63 -35.23 -29.30
CA GLY A 43 -4.73 -34.84 -30.41
C GLY A 43 -3.64 -33.78 -30.17
N ASP A 44 -2.47 -34.23 -29.68
CA ASP A 44 -1.10 -34.08 -30.26
C ASP A 44 -0.59 -32.74 -30.89
N ARG A 45 0.56 -32.28 -30.37
CA ARG A 45 1.80 -31.74 -31.02
C ARG A 45 2.27 -30.33 -30.65
N GLY A 46 3.57 -30.26 -30.35
CA GLY A 46 4.45 -29.27 -31.00
C GLY A 46 5.22 -28.38 -30.03
N GLY A 47 6.53 -28.62 -29.94
CA GLY A 47 7.43 -27.90 -29.04
C GLY A 47 7.70 -26.44 -29.42
N GLY A 48 8.27 -25.72 -28.45
CA GLY A 48 8.70 -24.35 -28.58
C GLY A 48 9.27 -23.85 -27.25
N ASP A 49 10.51 -24.24 -26.97
CA ASP A 49 11.37 -23.65 -25.95
C ASP A 49 11.41 -22.13 -26.13
N ARG A 50 10.76 -21.40 -25.22
CA ARG A 50 10.83 -19.94 -25.08
C ARG A 50 11.29 -19.67 -23.67
N GLY A 51 12.45 -19.04 -23.57
CA GLY A 51 13.17 -18.84 -22.33
C GLY A 51 12.36 -18.17 -21.21
N ASP A 52 12.70 -18.58 -20.00
CA ASP A 52 12.26 -18.03 -18.72
C ASP A 52 12.69 -16.55 -18.59
N GLY A 53 11.90 -15.64 -19.15
CA GLY A 53 11.81 -14.28 -18.64
C GLY A 53 10.92 -14.26 -17.38
N PRO A 54 11.10 -13.29 -16.46
CA PRO A 54 10.20 -13.16 -15.32
C PRO A 54 8.76 -13.02 -15.82
N GLU A 55 7.92 -13.96 -15.39
CA GLU A 55 6.49 -13.99 -15.67
C GLU A 55 5.88 -12.64 -15.26
N PRO A 56 5.10 -11.97 -16.13
CA PRO A 56 4.47 -10.72 -15.74
C PRO A 56 3.58 -10.98 -14.53
N ALA A 57 3.78 -10.19 -13.46
CA ALA A 57 2.90 -10.21 -12.29
C ALA A 57 1.45 -10.18 -12.78
N GLY A 58 0.72 -11.25 -12.46
CA GLY A 58 -0.59 -11.54 -13.03
C GLY A 58 -1.53 -10.35 -12.94
N ASP A 59 -2.42 -10.26 -13.93
CA ASP A 59 -3.50 -9.27 -14.03
C ASP A 59 -4.43 -9.36 -12.81
N SER A 60 -4.03 -8.69 -11.73
CA SER A 60 -4.82 -8.58 -10.51
C SER A 60 -6.08 -7.81 -10.87
N ARG A 61 -7.24 -8.48 -10.82
CA ARG A 61 -8.55 -7.92 -11.18
C ARG A 61 -8.97 -6.71 -10.34
N VAL A 62 -8.31 -6.49 -9.20
CA VAL A 62 -8.61 -5.36 -8.30
C VAL A 62 -7.93 -4.10 -8.83
N PRO A 63 -8.61 -2.95 -8.95
CA PRO A 63 -7.95 -1.69 -9.34
C PRO A 63 -6.90 -1.22 -8.29
N SER A 64 -5.82 -0.53 -8.70
CA SER A 64 -4.79 -0.07 -7.74
C SER A 64 -5.37 0.86 -6.67
N ARG A 65 -6.37 1.67 -7.04
CA ARG A 65 -7.08 2.54 -6.10
C ARG A 65 -7.65 1.77 -4.92
N GLU A 66 -8.28 0.63 -5.20
CA GLU A 66 -8.89 -0.21 -4.17
C GLU A 66 -7.83 -0.92 -3.33
N ARG A 67 -6.73 -1.38 -3.95
CA ARG A 67 -5.60 -1.94 -3.19
C ARG A 67 -5.00 -0.92 -2.22
N LEU A 68 -4.71 0.30 -2.68
CA LEU A 68 -4.22 1.40 -1.83
C LEU A 68 -5.18 1.72 -0.68
N ARG A 69 -6.49 1.72 -0.97
CA ARG A 69 -7.52 1.91 0.05
C ARG A 69 -7.47 0.80 1.11
N ARG A 70 -7.39 -0.46 0.70
CA ARG A 70 -7.30 -1.62 1.59
C ARG A 70 -6.04 -1.59 2.45
N MET A 71 -4.90 -1.24 1.86
CA MET A 71 -3.65 -1.05 2.59
C MET A 71 -3.82 -0.04 3.74
N ALA A 72 -4.43 1.11 3.46
CA ALA A 72 -4.66 2.13 4.48
C ALA A 72 -5.58 1.64 5.61
N LEU A 73 -6.69 0.98 5.25
CA LEU A 73 -7.63 0.42 6.23
C LEU A 73 -7.00 -0.69 7.08
N ALA A 74 -6.17 -1.54 6.49
CA ALA A 74 -5.44 -2.59 7.18
C ALA A 74 -4.39 -2.02 8.13
N MET A 75 -3.62 -1.02 7.70
CA MET A 75 -2.66 -0.31 8.55
C MET A 75 -3.36 0.29 9.78
N ARG A 76 -4.54 0.90 9.59
CA ARG A 76 -5.36 1.40 10.70
C ARG A 76 -5.84 0.27 11.61
N ALA A 77 -6.40 -0.81 11.04
CA ALA A 77 -6.91 -1.93 11.83
C ALA A 77 -5.82 -2.54 12.72
N TRP A 78 -4.61 -2.72 12.17
CA TRP A 78 -3.44 -3.18 12.90
C TRP A 78 -3.07 -2.23 14.04
N ALA A 79 -3.03 -0.92 13.78
CA ALA A 79 -2.66 0.09 14.77
C ALA A 79 -3.65 0.20 15.93
N ILE A 80 -4.94 0.03 15.66
CA ILE A 80 -5.99 0.06 16.69
C ILE A 80 -6.00 -1.24 17.51
N ALA A 81 -5.64 -2.37 16.90
CA ALA A 81 -5.53 -3.65 17.60
C ALA A 81 -4.34 -3.66 18.59
N ASP A 82 -3.25 -2.96 18.30
CA ASP A 82 -2.11 -2.80 19.21
C ASP A 82 -1.54 -1.36 19.21
N PRO A 83 -2.16 -0.45 20.00
CA PRO A 83 -1.71 0.93 20.14
C PRO A 83 -0.26 1.07 20.63
N ALA A 84 0.23 0.13 21.44
CA ALA A 84 1.57 0.19 21.99
C ALA A 84 2.63 -0.11 20.92
N ARG A 85 2.36 -1.09 20.04
CA ARG A 85 3.21 -1.34 18.87
C ARG A 85 3.15 -0.20 17.87
N TRP A 86 1.98 0.42 17.64
CA TRP A 86 1.90 1.63 16.82
C TRP A 86 2.78 2.76 17.40
N ALA A 87 2.68 3.03 18.70
CA ALA A 87 3.47 4.04 19.38
C ALA A 87 4.98 3.75 19.28
N LEU A 88 5.39 2.48 19.29
CA LEU A 88 6.78 2.10 19.10
C LEU A 88 7.30 2.42 17.68
N LEU A 89 6.45 2.27 16.65
CA LEU A 89 6.83 2.52 15.25
C LEU A 89 6.76 4.00 14.86
N TYR A 90 5.67 4.68 15.23
CA TYR A 90 5.31 6.01 14.73
C TYR A 90 5.07 7.05 15.83
N GLY A 91 5.33 6.69 17.10
CA GLY A 91 5.22 7.62 18.23
C GLY A 91 6.49 8.43 18.48
N SER A 92 6.59 9.03 19.67
CA SER A 92 7.78 9.79 20.06
C SER A 92 9.02 8.89 20.10
N PRO A 93 10.19 9.35 19.61
CA PRO A 93 11.43 8.60 19.70
C PRO A 93 11.77 8.22 21.14
N VAL A 94 12.34 7.03 21.33
CA VAL A 94 12.79 6.57 22.65
C VAL A 94 14.09 7.29 23.03
N PRO A 95 14.12 8.07 24.13
CA PRO A 95 15.32 8.80 24.52
C PRO A 95 16.53 7.86 24.72
N GLY A 96 17.67 8.23 24.14
CA GLY A 96 18.91 7.47 24.25
C GLY A 96 18.97 6.19 23.40
N TYR A 97 17.95 5.91 22.58
CA TYR A 97 17.94 4.76 21.68
C TYR A 97 18.03 5.21 20.22
N ALA A 98 19.06 4.70 19.52
CA ALA A 98 19.19 4.78 18.08
C ALA A 98 19.00 3.38 17.49
N ALA A 99 18.01 3.23 16.60
CA ALA A 99 17.75 1.97 15.92
C ALA A 99 18.88 1.66 14.92
N PRO A 100 19.50 0.46 14.96
CA PRO A 100 20.49 0.06 13.95
C PRO A 100 19.85 -0.03 12.56
N ALA A 101 20.30 0.83 11.64
CA ALA A 101 19.70 0.98 10.32
C ALA A 101 19.72 -0.32 9.51
N GLU A 102 20.80 -1.11 9.63
CA GLU A 102 21.00 -2.38 8.93
C GLU A 102 19.95 -3.42 9.28
N ARG A 103 19.25 -3.23 10.41
CA ARG A 103 18.20 -4.14 10.88
C ARG A 103 16.81 -3.57 10.69
N THR A 104 16.63 -2.24 10.80
CA THR A 104 15.30 -1.63 10.84
C THR A 104 14.88 -0.97 9.54
N VAL A 105 15.81 -0.59 8.65
CA VAL A 105 15.45 0.04 7.36
C VAL A 105 14.66 -0.93 6.49
N GLY A 106 15.20 -2.13 6.24
CA GLY A 106 14.56 -3.15 5.40
C GLY A 106 13.08 -3.42 5.77
N PRO A 107 12.77 -3.83 7.01
CA PRO A 107 11.37 -4.04 7.39
C PRO A 107 10.60 -2.71 7.47
N GLY A 108 11.22 -1.62 7.91
CA GLY A 108 10.57 -0.31 8.09
C GLY A 108 10.14 0.37 6.79
N THR A 109 10.74 0.02 5.65
CA THR A 109 10.37 0.58 4.35
C THR A 109 9.37 -0.28 3.57
N ARG A 110 9.02 -1.48 4.03
CA ARG A 110 8.14 -2.40 3.28
C ARG A 110 6.80 -1.79 2.90
N VAL A 111 6.11 -1.13 3.84
CA VAL A 111 4.78 -0.55 3.58
C VAL A 111 4.85 0.59 2.55
N ILE A 112 5.84 1.47 2.65
CA ILE A 112 6.00 2.57 1.69
C ILE A 112 6.47 2.05 0.32
N ALA A 113 7.33 1.02 0.28
CA ALA A 113 7.73 0.36 -0.95
C ALA A 113 6.53 -0.29 -1.66
N ARG A 114 5.66 -0.95 -0.91
CA ARG A 114 4.40 -1.51 -1.43
C ARG A 114 3.50 -0.41 -1.98
N LEU A 115 3.36 0.71 -1.27
CA LEU A 115 2.57 1.84 -1.72
C LEU A 115 3.09 2.41 -3.05
N LEU A 116 4.40 2.62 -3.17
CA LEU A 116 5.03 3.08 -4.41
C LEU A 116 4.82 2.08 -5.56
N THR A 117 4.91 0.78 -5.27
CA THR A 117 4.63 -0.30 -6.25
C THR A 117 3.19 -0.19 -6.80
N GLU A 118 2.21 0.07 -5.94
CA GLU A 118 0.82 0.24 -6.37
C GLU A 118 0.60 1.50 -7.21
N PHE A 119 1.31 2.59 -6.91
CA PHE A 119 1.30 3.80 -7.74
C PHE A 119 1.99 3.57 -9.08
N ASP A 120 3.13 2.87 -9.14
CA ASP A 120 3.77 2.50 -10.41
C ASP A 120 2.87 1.61 -11.27
N ALA A 121 2.11 0.71 -10.64
CA ALA A 121 1.12 -0.11 -11.33
C ALA A 121 -0.05 0.73 -11.86
N ALA A 122 -0.57 1.67 -11.06
CA ALA A 122 -1.63 2.60 -11.46
C ALA A 122 -1.19 3.51 -12.61
N TRP A 123 0.04 4.03 -12.54
CA TRP A 123 0.63 4.89 -13.57
C TRP A 123 0.74 4.15 -14.90
N ARG A 124 1.29 2.93 -14.91
CA ARG A 124 1.42 2.11 -16.12
C ARG A 124 0.08 1.74 -16.75
N ARG A 125 -0.99 1.62 -15.95
CA ARG A 125 -2.35 1.33 -16.42
C ARG A 125 -3.16 2.59 -16.78
N GLY A 126 -2.59 3.78 -16.62
CA GLY A 126 -3.30 5.04 -16.89
C GLY A 126 -4.46 5.32 -15.92
N GLU A 127 -4.42 4.75 -14.71
CA GLU A 127 -5.46 4.94 -13.68
C GLU A 127 -5.30 6.27 -12.91
N LEU A 128 -4.15 6.92 -13.06
CA LEU A 128 -3.85 8.20 -12.40
C LEU A 128 -4.27 9.37 -13.30
N ARG A 129 -4.76 10.44 -12.70
CA ARG A 129 -5.05 11.68 -13.42
C ARG A 129 -3.74 12.33 -13.87
N GLU A 130 -3.70 12.74 -15.13
CA GLU A 130 -2.58 13.53 -15.65
C GLU A 130 -2.42 14.83 -14.87
N GLY A 131 -1.18 15.14 -14.48
CA GLY A 131 -0.86 16.35 -13.73
C GLY A 131 -1.43 16.41 -12.30
N ALA A 132 -1.89 15.28 -11.75
CA ALA A 132 -2.37 15.21 -10.37
C ALA A 132 -1.30 14.69 -9.38
N PRO A 133 -1.30 15.18 -8.12
CA PRO A 133 -1.98 16.40 -7.71
C PRO A 133 -1.39 17.59 -8.50
N ALA A 134 -2.15 18.67 -8.67
CA ALA A 134 -1.66 19.86 -9.36
C ALA A 134 -0.44 20.41 -8.60
N THR A 135 0.75 20.00 -9.01
CA THR A 135 1.98 20.43 -8.37
C THR A 135 2.35 21.80 -8.90
N VAL A 136 2.46 22.76 -7.99
CA VAL A 136 3.33 23.91 -8.20
C VAL A 136 4.75 23.34 -8.34
N ASP A 137 5.50 23.75 -9.36
CA ASP A 137 6.87 23.30 -9.68
C ASP A 137 7.64 22.82 -8.43
N ALA A 138 7.98 21.52 -8.40
CA ALA A 138 8.65 20.87 -7.26
C ALA A 138 9.98 21.55 -6.91
N GLY A 139 10.59 22.24 -7.88
CA GLY A 139 11.91 22.84 -7.75
C GLY A 139 13.02 21.79 -7.81
N ALA A 140 14.21 22.21 -8.23
CA ALA A 140 15.32 21.32 -8.55
C ALA A 140 15.74 20.38 -7.40
N GLN A 141 15.67 20.84 -6.15
CA GLN A 141 16.08 20.02 -5.00
C GLN A 141 15.12 18.86 -4.75
N LEU A 142 13.81 19.11 -4.77
CA LEU A 142 12.83 18.06 -4.52
C LEU A 142 12.82 17.03 -5.65
N THR A 143 13.02 17.46 -6.90
CA THR A 143 13.23 16.54 -8.03
C THR A 143 14.45 15.65 -7.81
N ALA A 144 15.58 16.20 -7.34
CA ALA A 144 16.77 15.41 -7.04
C ALA A 144 16.55 14.41 -5.88
N ASP A 145 15.78 14.80 -4.86
CA ASP A 145 15.40 13.91 -3.76
C ASP A 145 14.51 12.77 -4.29
N PHE A 146 13.53 13.07 -5.14
CA PHE A 146 12.71 12.04 -5.79
C PHE A 146 13.53 11.12 -6.70
N ASP A 147 14.55 11.62 -7.39
CA ASP A 147 15.45 10.77 -8.19
C ASP A 147 16.23 9.78 -7.32
N ALA A 148 16.56 10.15 -6.08
CA ALA A 148 17.15 9.21 -5.14
C ALA A 148 16.16 8.11 -4.72
N VAL A 149 14.92 8.49 -4.39
CA VAL A 149 13.86 7.54 -4.03
C VAL A 149 13.54 6.61 -5.20
N ARG A 150 13.45 7.11 -6.43
CA ARG A 150 13.24 6.30 -7.64
C ARG A 150 14.32 5.25 -7.82
N ARG A 151 15.59 5.63 -7.62
CA ARG A 151 16.72 4.68 -7.71
C ARG A 151 16.67 3.62 -6.61
N GLU A 152 16.27 4.00 -5.40
CA GLU A 152 16.17 3.07 -4.28
C GLU A 152 15.05 2.04 -4.48
N PHE A 153 13.88 2.47 -4.94
CA PHE A 153 12.69 1.61 -5.06
C PHE A 153 12.43 1.09 -6.48
N GLY A 154 13.26 1.42 -7.46
CA GLY A 154 13.07 1.00 -8.86
C GLY A 154 11.83 1.61 -9.53
N SER A 155 11.45 2.83 -9.13
CA SER A 155 10.23 3.51 -9.56
C SER A 155 10.47 4.44 -10.76
N ALA A 156 9.44 4.60 -11.61
CA ALA A 156 9.46 5.52 -12.75
C ALA A 156 8.40 6.63 -12.63
N LEU A 157 7.87 6.82 -11.42
CA LEU A 157 6.79 7.77 -11.16
C LEU A 157 7.21 9.23 -11.45
N PRO A 158 6.40 10.03 -12.14
CA PRO A 158 6.60 11.47 -12.24
C PRO A 158 6.62 12.15 -10.87
N ASP A 159 7.25 13.33 -10.76
CA ASP A 159 7.33 14.11 -9.50
C ASP A 159 5.95 14.37 -8.90
N SER A 160 4.93 14.67 -9.73
CA SER A 160 3.57 14.88 -9.23
C SER A 160 3.01 13.63 -8.56
N VAL A 161 3.18 12.45 -9.17
CA VAL A 161 2.70 11.19 -8.59
C VAL A 161 3.46 10.86 -7.30
N MET A 162 4.76 11.16 -7.23
CA MET A 162 5.53 11.04 -6.00
C MET A 162 4.97 11.92 -4.87
N VAL A 163 4.65 13.18 -5.15
CA VAL A 163 3.98 14.08 -4.18
C VAL A 163 2.63 13.49 -3.73
N GLY A 164 1.84 12.94 -4.66
CA GLY A 164 0.57 12.28 -4.35
C GLY A 164 0.73 11.06 -3.45
N ALA A 165 1.71 10.20 -3.74
CA ALA A 165 2.04 9.01 -2.96
C ALA A 165 2.47 9.38 -1.53
N ILE A 166 3.36 10.37 -1.39
CA ILE A 166 3.80 10.88 -0.08
C ILE A 166 2.66 11.57 0.67
N THR A 167 1.75 12.24 -0.02
CA THR A 167 0.54 12.83 0.59
C THR A 167 -0.38 11.76 1.17
N LEU A 168 -0.61 10.66 0.43
CA LEU A 168 -1.37 9.53 0.93
C LEU A 168 -0.69 8.89 2.16
N TRP A 169 0.63 8.68 2.08
CA TRP A 169 1.42 8.14 3.19
C TRP A 169 1.31 8.98 4.47
N ALA A 170 1.45 10.31 4.34
CA ALA A 170 1.29 11.24 5.45
C ALA A 170 -0.14 11.22 6.01
N THR A 171 -1.15 11.12 5.14
CA THR A 171 -2.56 11.03 5.55
C THR A 171 -2.83 9.76 6.34
N MET A 172 -2.27 8.63 5.90
CA MET A 172 -2.39 7.34 6.61
C MET A 172 -1.79 7.42 8.01
N ILE A 173 -0.51 7.80 8.13
CA ILE A 173 0.16 7.88 9.44
C ILE A 173 -0.51 8.91 10.34
N GLY A 174 -0.84 10.10 9.80
CA GLY A 174 -1.44 11.19 10.54
C GLY A 174 -2.83 10.84 11.07
N GLY A 175 -3.72 10.35 10.21
CA GLY A 175 -5.08 9.94 10.60
C GLY A 175 -5.07 8.83 11.66
N ILE A 176 -4.22 7.81 11.49
CA ILE A 176 -4.08 6.72 12.46
C ILE A 176 -3.53 7.26 13.79
N SER A 177 -2.49 8.08 13.76
CA SER A 177 -1.86 8.60 14.98
C SER A 177 -2.77 9.54 15.77
N LEU A 178 -3.56 10.37 15.08
CA LEU A 178 -4.57 11.22 15.71
C LEU A 178 -5.58 10.39 16.52
N GLU A 179 -6.00 9.24 15.99
CA GLU A 179 -6.90 8.32 16.67
C GLU A 179 -6.21 7.55 17.80
N VAL A 180 -5.10 6.85 17.49
CA VAL A 180 -4.39 5.98 18.42
C VAL A 180 -3.89 6.74 19.65
N PHE A 181 -3.44 7.98 19.47
CA PHE A 181 -2.95 8.82 20.58
C PHE A 181 -4.07 9.66 21.24
N GLY A 182 -5.33 9.44 20.89
CA GLY A 182 -6.48 10.07 21.53
C GLY A 182 -6.62 11.57 21.26
N GLN A 183 -6.01 12.09 20.19
CA GLN A 183 -6.03 13.52 19.86
C GLN A 183 -7.43 14.00 19.41
N TYR A 184 -8.29 13.10 18.93
CA TYR A 184 -9.69 13.42 18.69
C TYR A 184 -10.52 13.56 19.98
N GLY A 185 -10.08 12.98 21.10
CA GLY A 185 -10.91 12.84 22.30
C GLY A 185 -12.02 11.77 22.16
N ALA A 186 -12.65 11.41 23.27
CA ALA A 186 -13.60 10.29 23.32
C ALA A 186 -14.93 10.53 22.59
N ASP A 187 -15.39 11.78 22.53
CA ASP A 187 -16.76 12.11 22.11
C ASP A 187 -16.85 12.87 20.78
N THR A 188 -15.71 13.25 20.18
CA THR A 188 -15.70 14.07 18.95
C THR A 188 -16.21 13.31 17.73
N PHE A 189 -15.77 12.05 17.57
CA PHE A 189 -16.18 11.20 16.45
C PHE A 189 -16.66 9.84 16.95
N ALA A 190 -17.94 9.55 16.79
CA ALA A 190 -18.51 8.23 17.14
C ALA A 190 -18.02 7.10 16.21
N ARG A 191 -17.54 7.44 15.01
CA ARG A 191 -17.05 6.50 13.99
C ARG A 191 -15.74 6.99 13.34
N PRO A 192 -14.61 6.96 14.07
CA PRO A 192 -13.31 7.36 13.52
C PRO A 192 -12.88 6.52 12.30
N ASP A 193 -13.35 5.28 12.22
CA ASP A 193 -13.13 4.38 11.08
C ASP A 193 -13.74 4.93 9.78
N VAL A 194 -14.95 5.48 9.87
CA VAL A 194 -15.65 6.08 8.72
C VAL A 194 -14.95 7.38 8.30
N LEU A 195 -14.52 8.20 9.26
CA LEU A 195 -13.74 9.41 8.98
C LEU A 195 -12.44 9.08 8.25
N PHE A 196 -11.68 8.12 8.77
CA PHE A 196 -10.41 7.70 8.17
C PHE A 196 -10.60 7.18 6.75
N ALA A 197 -11.58 6.29 6.53
CA ALA A 197 -11.90 5.81 5.19
C ALA A 197 -12.24 6.97 4.24
N ALA A 198 -13.05 7.93 4.69
CA ALA A 198 -13.40 9.11 3.90
C ALA A 198 -12.20 10.01 3.57
N GLN A 199 -11.23 10.16 4.49
CA GLN A 199 -9.99 10.91 4.23
C GLN A 199 -9.13 10.24 3.17
N ILE A 200 -8.97 8.91 3.26
CA ILE A 200 -8.26 8.11 2.25
C ILE A 200 -8.95 8.22 0.89
N ASP A 201 -10.28 8.07 0.87
CA ASP A 201 -11.08 8.19 -0.34
C ASP A 201 -10.98 9.60 -0.94
N ALA A 202 -10.93 10.65 -0.11
CA ALA A 202 -10.73 12.03 -0.56
C ALA A 202 -9.37 12.22 -1.24
N VAL A 203 -8.27 11.75 -0.62
CA VAL A 203 -6.92 11.85 -1.20
C VAL A 203 -6.83 11.05 -2.50
N LEU A 204 -7.25 9.79 -2.50
CA LEU A 204 -7.28 8.95 -3.70
C LEU A 204 -8.12 9.58 -4.81
N SER A 205 -9.25 10.19 -4.46
CA SER A 205 -10.12 10.91 -5.40
C SER A 205 -9.48 12.17 -5.98
N THR A 206 -8.35 12.67 -5.47
CA THR A 206 -7.56 13.72 -6.14
C THR A 206 -6.56 13.15 -7.14
N LEU A 207 -6.13 11.90 -6.95
CA LEU A 207 -5.04 11.26 -7.71
C LEU A 207 -5.52 10.35 -8.85
N PHE A 208 -6.63 9.64 -8.66
CA PHE A 208 -7.12 8.64 -9.62
C PHE A 208 -8.19 9.18 -10.56
N VAL A 209 -8.23 8.70 -11.81
CA VAL A 209 -9.39 8.90 -12.69
C VAL A 209 -10.61 8.21 -12.08
N GLY A 210 -11.81 8.74 -12.36
CA GLY A 210 -13.07 8.37 -11.70
C GLY A 210 -13.35 6.88 -11.70
#